data_AF-A0A970ANH9-F1
#
_entry.id   AF-A0A970ANH9-F1
#
_cell.length_a   1.000
_cell.length_b   1.000
_cell.length_c   1.000
_cell.angle_alpha   90.00
_cell.angle_beta   90.00
_cell.angle_gamma   90.00
#
_symmetry.space_group_name_H-M   'P 1'
#
loop_
_entity.id
_entity.type
_entity.pdbx_description
1 polymer ?
#
loop_
_entity_poly.entity_id
_entity_poly.type
_entity_poly.pdbx_seq_one_letter_code
_entity_poly.pdbx_strand_id
1 'polypeptide(L)'
;MTLPTVILPGFFESAAAYSNLEKSLQNLGFPAVTVPLQRRDWIATVGGKSVIPILQQLDCTVKSILQQYGVSQVNLIGHSAGGWISRIYLGEVPYGKGSANLLTWKGHPQVATLVTLGTPHTSLERWTRSNLDFVNNNYPGAFYEKVRYVCVAGKTIFGQRRLGNWLAFSSYKLTCGNGNTWGDGITPIEAAHLSGANNLIIEGVMHSPRSPQIWYGSPESMGNWVKYLS
;
A
#
# COMPACT_ATOMS: atom_id res chain seq x y z
N MET A 1 5.15 23.94 -4.82
CA MET A 1 3.83 23.58 -4.24
C MET A 1 3.91 22.13 -3.81
N THR A 2 3.41 21.80 -2.62
CA THR A 2 3.29 20.40 -2.17
C THR A 2 2.26 19.70 -3.06
N LEU A 3 2.61 18.52 -3.57
CA LEU A 3 1.69 17.73 -4.38
C LEU A 3 0.57 17.16 -3.49
N PRO A 4 -0.68 17.10 -3.98
CA PRO A 4 -1.75 16.45 -3.26
C PRO A 4 -1.47 14.94 -3.16
N THR A 5 -1.93 14.32 -2.07
CA THR A 5 -1.64 12.94 -1.70
C THR A 5 -2.93 12.12 -1.69
N VAL A 6 -2.94 11.01 -2.42
CA VAL A 6 -4.06 10.07 -2.44
C VAL A 6 -3.70 8.83 -1.63
N ILE A 7 -4.51 8.50 -0.61
CA ILE A 7 -4.32 7.34 0.25
C ILE A 7 -5.20 6.20 -0.26
N LEU A 8 -4.60 5.04 -0.56
CA LEU A 8 -5.30 3.81 -0.89
C LEU A 8 -5.31 2.86 0.31
N PRO A 9 -6.50 2.60 0.90
CA PRO A 9 -6.67 1.64 1.98
C PRO A 9 -6.18 0.22 1.68
N GLY A 10 -5.85 -0.50 2.75
CA GLY A 10 -5.60 -1.94 2.74
C GLY A 10 -6.88 -2.77 2.65
N PHE A 11 -6.70 -4.05 2.32
CA PHE A 11 -7.78 -5.02 2.11
C PHE A 11 -8.76 -5.08 3.30
N PHE A 12 -10.06 -5.12 3.02
CA PHE A 12 -11.16 -5.08 4.00
C PHE A 12 -11.25 -3.82 4.88
N GLU A 13 -10.51 -2.74 4.59
CA GLU A 13 -10.68 -1.48 5.30
C GLU A 13 -11.43 -0.42 4.51
N SER A 14 -12.05 0.51 5.23
CA SER A 14 -12.73 1.67 4.66
C SER A 14 -11.89 2.92 4.73
N ALA A 15 -12.22 3.92 3.90
CA ALA A 15 -11.62 5.25 3.95
C ALA A 15 -11.68 5.88 5.35
N ALA A 16 -12.79 5.66 6.06
CA ALA A 16 -12.99 6.20 7.41
C ALA A 16 -11.89 5.79 8.41
N ALA A 17 -11.29 4.60 8.25
CA ALA A 17 -10.20 4.14 9.11
C ALA A 17 -8.92 4.99 8.96
N TYR A 18 -8.75 5.72 7.85
CA TYR A 18 -7.59 6.54 7.55
C TYR A 18 -7.84 8.04 7.81
N SER A 19 -9.00 8.41 8.32
CA SER A 19 -9.36 9.81 8.56
C SER A 19 -8.36 10.57 9.44
N ASN A 20 -7.75 9.91 10.43
CA ASN A 20 -6.71 10.53 11.25
C ASN A 20 -5.40 10.75 10.47
N LEU A 21 -5.02 9.82 9.59
CA LEU A 21 -3.86 9.99 8.72
C LEU A 21 -4.09 11.15 7.73
N GLU A 22 -5.27 11.18 7.11
CA GLU A 22 -5.66 12.25 6.19
C GLU A 22 -5.60 13.63 6.85
N LYS A 23 -6.22 13.79 8.03
CA LYS A 23 -6.15 15.04 8.82
C LYS A 23 -4.73 15.40 9.22
N SER A 24 -3.92 14.42 9.60
CA SER A 24 -2.53 14.66 10.02
C SER A 24 -1.68 15.17 8.84
N LEU A 25 -1.85 14.60 7.64
CA LEU A 25 -1.20 15.09 6.43
C LEU A 25 -1.64 16.51 6.07
N GLN A 26 -2.95 16.79 6.14
CA GLN A 26 -3.49 18.13 5.90
C GLN A 26 -2.92 19.17 6.87
N ASN A 27 -2.83 18.83 8.16
CA ASN A 27 -2.24 19.69 9.19
C ASN A 27 -0.73 19.94 8.95
N LEU A 28 -0.04 19.00 8.31
CA LEU A 28 1.36 19.13 7.91
C LEU A 28 1.54 19.86 6.56
N GLY A 29 0.46 20.35 5.94
CA GLY A 29 0.51 21.11 4.68
C GLY A 29 0.53 20.25 3.42
N PHE A 30 0.23 18.95 3.53
CA PHE A 30 0.01 18.05 2.39
C PHE A 30 -1.49 17.93 2.14
N PRO A 31 -2.03 18.50 1.04
CA PRO A 31 -3.42 18.23 0.67
C PRO A 31 -3.59 16.72 0.52
N ALA A 32 -4.55 16.13 1.22
CA ALA A 32 -4.68 14.67 1.25
C ALA A 32 -6.14 14.25 1.16
N VAL A 33 -6.38 13.16 0.44
CA VAL A 33 -7.68 12.48 0.36
C VAL A 33 -7.49 10.98 0.37
N THR A 34 -8.39 10.27 1.05
CA THR A 34 -8.45 8.81 1.00
C THR A 34 -9.41 8.36 -0.09
N VAL A 35 -9.00 7.37 -0.90
CA VAL A 35 -9.90 6.73 -1.88
C VAL A 35 -11.16 6.24 -1.14
N PRO A 36 -12.37 6.60 -1.59
CA PRO A 36 -13.61 6.48 -0.81
C PRO A 36 -14.16 5.04 -0.70
N LEU A 37 -13.27 4.08 -0.43
CA LEU A 37 -13.60 2.67 -0.30
C LEU A 37 -14.42 2.40 0.97
N GLN A 38 -15.36 1.48 0.83
CA GLN A 38 -16.08 0.83 1.91
C GLN A 38 -15.62 -0.61 2.06
N ARG A 39 -15.82 -1.19 3.25
CA ARG A 39 -15.43 -2.59 3.51
C ARG A 39 -16.05 -3.58 2.51
N ARG A 40 -17.28 -3.30 2.06
CA ARG A 40 -18.00 -4.13 1.09
C ARG A 40 -17.39 -4.11 -0.31
N ASP A 41 -16.65 -3.07 -0.67
CA ASP A 41 -16.07 -2.96 -2.02
C ASP A 41 -15.00 -4.03 -2.26
N TRP A 42 -14.38 -4.51 -1.18
CA TRP A 42 -13.39 -5.58 -1.22
C TRP A 42 -14.00 -6.97 -1.50
N ILE A 43 -15.31 -7.17 -1.28
CA ILE A 43 -15.97 -8.48 -1.44
C ILE A 43 -15.79 -9.01 -2.87
N ALA A 44 -15.82 -8.11 -3.87
CA ALA A 44 -15.62 -8.47 -5.27
C ALA A 44 -14.20 -9.01 -5.58
N THR A 45 -13.23 -8.73 -4.69
CA THR A 45 -11.81 -9.08 -4.86
C THR A 45 -11.40 -10.33 -4.05
N VAL A 46 -12.30 -10.87 -3.23
CA VAL A 46 -12.06 -12.06 -2.38
C VAL A 46 -11.70 -13.29 -3.20
N GLY A 47 -10.80 -14.12 -2.66
CA GLY A 47 -10.36 -15.37 -3.29
C GLY A 47 -9.39 -15.17 -4.45
N GLY A 48 -8.65 -14.05 -4.46
CA GLY A 48 -7.70 -13.74 -5.52
C GLY A 48 -8.34 -13.23 -6.82
N LYS A 49 -9.59 -12.77 -6.73
CA LYS A 49 -10.26 -12.11 -7.85
C LYS A 49 -9.56 -10.79 -8.19
N SER A 50 -9.89 -10.28 -9.37
CA SER A 50 -9.34 -9.01 -9.87
C SER A 50 -9.66 -7.85 -8.93
N VAL A 51 -8.67 -6.97 -8.71
CA VAL A 51 -8.84 -5.70 -7.98
C VAL A 51 -9.27 -4.53 -8.88
N ILE A 52 -9.74 -4.79 -10.11
CA ILE A 52 -10.22 -3.74 -11.03
C ILE A 52 -11.20 -2.76 -10.37
N PRO A 53 -12.21 -3.18 -9.59
CA PRO A 53 -13.12 -2.22 -8.95
C PRO A 53 -12.43 -1.24 -8.01
N ILE A 54 -11.35 -1.68 -7.35
CA ILE A 54 -10.53 -0.82 -6.46
C ILE A 54 -9.66 0.13 -7.29
N LEU A 55 -9.08 -0.37 -8.38
CA LEU A 55 -8.28 0.43 -9.32
C LEU A 55 -9.13 1.52 -10.00
N GLN A 56 -10.39 1.23 -10.35
CA GLN A 56 -11.32 2.22 -10.89
C GLN A 56 -11.57 3.36 -9.90
N GLN A 57 -11.78 3.05 -8.62
CA GLN A 57 -11.96 4.07 -7.60
C GLN A 57 -10.69 4.89 -7.38
N LEU A 58 -9.52 4.25 -7.34
CA LEU A 58 -8.24 4.95 -7.29
C LEU A 58 -8.06 5.91 -8.46
N ASP A 59 -8.28 5.44 -9.69
CA ASP A 59 -8.13 6.25 -10.91
C ASP A 59 -9.07 7.46 -10.92
N CYS A 60 -10.33 7.27 -10.54
CA CYS A 60 -11.29 8.37 -10.38
C CYS A 60 -10.83 9.39 -9.34
N THR A 61 -10.34 8.93 -8.18
CA THR A 61 -9.82 9.82 -7.13
C THR A 61 -8.59 10.59 -7.59
N VAL A 62 -7.62 9.93 -8.22
CA VAL A 62 -6.41 10.59 -8.74
C VAL A 62 -6.77 11.65 -9.77
N LYS A 63 -7.60 11.31 -10.77
CA LYS A 63 -8.04 12.27 -11.81
C LYS A 63 -8.78 13.47 -11.22
N SER A 64 -9.67 13.23 -10.27
CA SER A 64 -10.40 14.30 -9.58
C SER A 64 -9.46 15.24 -8.83
N ILE A 65 -8.45 14.70 -8.13
CA ILE A 65 -7.47 15.50 -7.40
C ILE A 65 -6.54 16.28 -8.33
N LEU A 66 -6.05 15.66 -9.41
CA LEU A 66 -5.25 16.35 -10.42
C LEU A 66 -6.00 17.57 -10.98
N GLN A 67 -7.29 17.37 -11.32
CA GLN A 67 -8.14 18.44 -11.83
C GLN A 67 -8.41 19.52 -10.78
N GLN A 68 -8.75 19.14 -9.54
CA GLN A 68 -9.09 20.07 -8.47
C GLN A 68 -7.93 21.00 -8.13
N TYR A 69 -6.69 20.49 -8.12
CA TYR A 69 -5.50 21.27 -7.76
C TYR A 69 -4.76 21.86 -8.96
N GLY A 70 -5.17 21.54 -10.20
CA GLY A 70 -4.52 22.02 -11.42
C GLY A 70 -3.07 21.54 -11.55
N VAL A 71 -2.77 20.33 -11.08
CA VAL A 71 -1.42 19.73 -11.09
C VAL A 71 -1.36 18.53 -12.04
N SER A 72 -0.16 18.20 -12.51
CA SER A 72 0.08 17.04 -13.38
C SER A 72 0.37 15.74 -12.62
N GLN A 73 0.75 15.84 -11.34
CA GLN A 73 1.13 14.70 -10.51
C GLN A 73 0.53 14.75 -9.11
N VAL A 74 0.36 13.57 -8.51
CA VAL A 74 0.02 13.36 -7.10
C VAL A 74 1.10 12.54 -6.40
N ASN A 75 1.07 12.51 -5.07
CA ASN A 75 1.69 11.44 -4.29
C ASN A 75 0.66 10.35 -4.03
N LEU A 76 1.11 9.09 -3.94
CA LEU A 76 0.30 7.95 -3.50
C LEU A 76 0.83 7.41 -2.17
N ILE A 77 -0.09 7.10 -1.27
CA ILE A 77 0.18 6.28 -0.08
C ILE A 77 -0.64 5.00 -0.21
N GLY A 78 0.00 3.85 -0.29
CA GLY A 78 -0.66 2.55 -0.29
C GLY A 78 -0.41 1.82 1.02
N HIS A 79 -1.46 1.49 1.77
CA HIS A 79 -1.31 0.68 2.99
C HIS A 79 -1.62 -0.79 2.71
N SER A 80 -0.78 -1.70 3.21
CA SER A 80 -1.00 -3.15 3.07
C SER A 80 -1.26 -3.51 1.59
N ALA A 81 -2.42 -4.10 1.26
CA ALA A 81 -2.80 -4.39 -0.12
C ALA A 81 -2.81 -3.17 -1.05
N GLY A 82 -3.14 -1.99 -0.53
CA GLY A 82 -3.14 -0.74 -1.29
C GLY A 82 -1.80 -0.49 -1.99
N GLY A 83 -0.66 -0.81 -1.37
CA GLY A 83 0.65 -0.54 -1.99
C GLY A 83 0.91 -1.36 -3.24
N TRP A 84 0.59 -2.66 -3.26
CA TRP A 84 0.77 -3.47 -4.48
C TRP A 84 -0.33 -3.21 -5.50
N ILE A 85 -1.54 -2.82 -5.08
CA ILE A 85 -2.59 -2.34 -5.99
C ILE A 85 -2.14 -1.05 -6.69
N SER A 86 -1.52 -0.11 -5.96
CA SER A 86 -0.93 1.10 -6.55
C SER A 86 0.16 0.75 -7.56
N ARG A 87 0.96 -0.31 -7.35
CA ARG A 87 1.92 -0.77 -8.37
C ARG A 87 1.22 -1.25 -9.66
N ILE A 88 0.06 -1.91 -9.57
CA ILE A 88 -0.76 -2.24 -10.75
C ILE A 88 -1.23 -0.97 -11.46
N TYR A 89 -1.67 0.03 -10.70
CA TYR A 89 -2.16 1.31 -11.23
C TYR A 89 -1.09 2.11 -12.00
N LEU A 90 0.17 2.05 -11.57
CA LEU A 90 1.26 2.66 -12.33
C LEU A 90 1.47 1.99 -13.70
N GLY A 91 1.06 0.73 -13.82
CA GLY A 91 1.34 -0.20 -14.90
C GLY A 91 0.74 0.11 -16.27
N GLU A 92 1.45 -0.32 -17.32
CA GLU A 92 1.00 -0.24 -18.73
C GLU A 92 0.62 -1.59 -19.35
N VAL A 93 0.93 -2.70 -18.69
CA VAL A 93 0.47 -4.05 -19.05
C VAL A 93 -0.99 -4.22 -18.60
N PRO A 94 -1.88 -4.69 -19.47
CA PRO A 94 -3.28 -4.88 -19.11
C PRO A 94 -3.48 -5.87 -17.96
N TYR A 95 -4.31 -5.49 -16.99
CA TYR A 95 -4.58 -6.29 -15.79
C TYR A 95 -6.00 -6.88 -15.79
N GLY A 96 -6.16 -8.09 -15.23
CA GLY A 96 -7.45 -8.75 -15.04
C GLY A 96 -7.84 -9.72 -16.16
N LYS A 97 -7.05 -10.79 -16.37
CA LYS A 97 -7.38 -11.88 -17.31
C LYS A 97 -8.84 -12.35 -17.14
N GLY A 98 -9.60 -12.37 -18.24
CA GLY A 98 -11.03 -12.74 -18.25
C GLY A 98 -12.00 -11.56 -18.06
N SER A 99 -11.51 -10.34 -17.86
CA SER A 99 -12.33 -9.13 -17.94
C SER A 99 -12.48 -8.71 -19.39
N ALA A 100 -13.70 -8.44 -19.86
CA ALA A 100 -13.99 -8.03 -21.24
C ALA A 100 -13.29 -6.71 -21.63
N ASN A 101 -12.93 -5.89 -20.64
CA ASN A 101 -12.19 -4.64 -20.81
C ASN A 101 -10.87 -4.73 -20.05
N LEU A 102 -9.83 -5.23 -20.72
CA LEU A 102 -8.46 -5.19 -20.22
C LEU A 102 -7.97 -3.74 -20.25
N LEU A 103 -7.92 -3.10 -19.08
CA LEU A 103 -7.51 -1.71 -18.93
C LEU A 103 -6.01 -1.63 -18.63
N THR A 104 -5.35 -0.70 -19.31
CA THR A 104 -4.03 -0.19 -18.93
C THR A 104 -4.23 1.10 -18.15
N TRP A 105 -3.74 1.17 -16.92
CA TRP A 105 -3.97 2.32 -16.05
C TRP A 105 -3.01 3.47 -16.38
N LYS A 106 -1.75 3.13 -16.70
CA LYS A 106 -0.69 4.07 -17.09
C LYS A 106 -0.59 5.25 -16.12
N GLY A 107 -0.73 4.97 -14.82
CA GLY A 107 -0.72 6.01 -13.77
C GLY A 107 0.67 6.59 -13.50
N HIS A 108 1.75 5.95 -13.97
CA HIS A 108 3.12 6.40 -13.68
C HIS A 108 3.45 7.86 -14.05
N PRO A 109 2.94 8.47 -15.14
CA PRO A 109 3.22 9.89 -15.42
C PRO A 109 2.52 10.84 -14.45
N GLN A 110 1.47 10.37 -13.77
CA GLN A 110 0.62 11.14 -12.85
C GLN A 110 1.02 10.96 -11.38
N VAL A 111 2.03 10.15 -11.08
CA VAL A 111 2.45 9.86 -9.71
C VAL A 111 3.91 10.23 -9.55
N ALA A 112 4.20 11.15 -8.63
CA ALA A 112 5.57 11.55 -8.31
C ALA A 112 6.22 10.58 -7.30
N THR A 113 5.48 10.21 -6.26
CA THR A 113 5.95 9.33 -5.18
C THR A 113 4.91 8.27 -4.86
N LEU A 114 5.35 7.02 -4.64
CA LEU A 114 4.58 5.96 -4.01
C LEU A 114 5.21 5.60 -2.67
N VAL A 115 4.54 5.95 -1.58
CA VAL A 115 4.88 5.48 -0.22
C VAL A 115 4.04 4.24 0.07
N THR A 116 4.67 3.13 0.43
CA THR A 116 3.97 1.93 0.91
C THR A 116 4.14 1.76 2.42
N LEU A 117 3.04 1.46 3.11
CA LEU A 117 2.99 1.30 4.56
C LEU A 117 2.64 -0.16 4.87
N GLY A 118 3.62 -0.94 5.34
CA GLY A 118 3.43 -2.36 5.67
C GLY A 118 2.90 -3.19 4.50
N THR A 119 3.25 -2.85 3.26
CA THR A 119 2.74 -3.54 2.07
C THR A 119 3.53 -4.83 1.82
N PRO A 120 2.90 -6.02 1.80
CA PRO A 120 3.58 -7.22 1.33
C PRO A 120 3.77 -7.15 -0.19
N HIS A 121 5.01 -6.93 -0.64
CA HIS A 121 5.40 -6.93 -2.05
C HIS A 121 5.58 -8.34 -2.61
N THR A 122 5.63 -9.36 -1.76
CA THR A 122 5.65 -10.78 -2.11
C THR A 122 4.64 -11.54 -1.25
N SER A 123 4.11 -12.66 -1.74
CA SER A 123 3.28 -13.57 -0.94
C SER A 123 3.36 -14.99 -1.49
N LEU A 124 3.44 -15.98 -0.60
CA LEU A 124 3.27 -17.40 -0.94
C LEU A 124 1.81 -17.84 -0.80
N GLU A 125 0.93 -16.99 -0.27
CA GLU A 125 -0.49 -17.28 -0.10
C GLU A 125 -1.21 -17.36 -1.45
N ARG A 126 -1.82 -18.52 -1.74
CA ARG A 126 -2.43 -18.86 -3.03
C ARG A 126 -3.39 -17.80 -3.56
N TRP A 127 -4.17 -17.14 -2.68
CA TRP A 127 -5.18 -16.17 -3.07
C TRP A 127 -4.58 -14.84 -3.51
N THR A 128 -3.61 -14.29 -2.77
CA THR A 128 -2.95 -13.03 -3.14
C THR A 128 -1.88 -13.21 -4.20
N ARG A 129 -1.34 -14.43 -4.32
CA ARG A 129 -0.21 -14.77 -5.18
C ARG A 129 -0.44 -14.41 -6.64
N SER A 130 -1.62 -14.67 -7.22
CA SER A 130 -1.87 -14.34 -8.64
C SER A 130 -1.70 -12.84 -8.96
N ASN A 131 -2.22 -11.97 -8.08
CA ASN A 131 -2.11 -10.52 -8.26
C ASN A 131 -0.70 -10.02 -8.00
N LEU A 132 -0.04 -10.54 -6.96
CA LEU A 132 1.35 -10.17 -6.65
C LEU A 132 2.34 -10.71 -7.68
N ASP A 133 2.14 -11.93 -8.19
CA ASP A 133 2.93 -12.51 -9.29
C ASP A 133 2.75 -11.66 -10.56
N PHE A 134 1.52 -11.22 -10.88
CA PHE A 134 1.31 -10.28 -11.97
C PHE A 134 2.15 -9.01 -11.79
N VAL A 135 2.10 -8.39 -10.61
CA VAL A 135 2.86 -7.17 -10.34
C VAL A 135 4.36 -7.42 -10.43
N ASN A 136 4.87 -8.48 -9.80
CA ASN A 136 6.31 -8.72 -9.71
C ASN A 136 6.91 -9.19 -11.04
N ASN A 137 6.14 -9.90 -11.87
CA ASN A 137 6.60 -10.33 -13.19
C ASN A 137 6.61 -9.19 -14.22
N ASN A 138 5.67 -8.24 -14.13
CA ASN A 138 5.55 -7.15 -15.10
C ASN A 138 6.22 -5.84 -14.64
N TYR A 139 6.29 -5.62 -13.32
CA TYR A 139 6.83 -4.40 -12.71
C TYR A 139 7.75 -4.74 -11.52
N PRO A 140 8.86 -5.47 -11.75
CA PRO A 140 9.78 -5.86 -10.67
C PRO A 140 10.37 -4.64 -9.97
N GLY A 141 10.44 -4.71 -8.64
CA GLY A 141 11.05 -3.65 -7.83
C GLY A 141 10.35 -2.29 -7.98
N ALA A 142 11.14 -1.24 -7.73
CA ALA A 142 10.85 0.15 -8.07
C ALA A 142 10.97 0.33 -9.60
N PHE A 143 9.96 -0.15 -10.32
CA PHE A 143 10.03 -0.34 -11.76
C PHE A 143 10.11 0.96 -12.57
N TYR A 144 9.34 1.98 -12.21
CA TYR A 144 9.30 3.25 -12.95
C TYR A 144 10.31 4.24 -12.39
N GLU A 145 11.39 4.52 -13.13
CA GLU A 145 12.49 5.41 -12.69
C GLU A 145 12.03 6.83 -12.28
N LYS A 146 10.98 7.35 -12.93
CA LYS A 146 10.43 8.68 -12.64
C LYS A 146 9.51 8.71 -11.42
N VAL A 147 9.17 7.56 -10.85
CA VAL A 147 8.36 7.44 -9.63
C VAL A 147 9.30 7.16 -8.47
N ARG A 148 9.24 7.98 -7.43
CA ARG A 148 9.96 7.73 -6.18
C ARG A 148 9.25 6.66 -5.38
N TYR A 149 9.89 5.52 -5.13
CA TYR A 149 9.34 4.46 -4.27
C TYR A 149 9.93 4.55 -2.86
N VAL A 150 9.06 4.58 -1.86
CA VAL A 150 9.43 4.55 -0.44
C VAL A 150 8.64 3.44 0.23
N CYS A 151 9.32 2.44 0.79
CA CYS A 151 8.68 1.29 1.39
C CYS A 151 8.96 1.27 2.89
N VAL A 152 7.91 1.38 3.70
CA VAL A 152 7.99 1.51 5.16
C VAL A 152 7.55 0.21 5.81
N ALA A 153 8.45 -0.40 6.57
CA ALA A 153 8.23 -1.62 7.32
C ALA A 153 8.23 -1.35 8.83
N GLY A 154 7.23 -1.86 9.54
CA GLY A 154 7.19 -1.86 11.00
C GLY A 154 7.98 -3.03 11.57
N LYS A 155 8.72 -2.78 12.65
CA LYS A 155 9.44 -3.79 13.42
C LYS A 155 8.93 -3.79 14.86
N THR A 156 7.98 -4.67 15.15
CA THR A 156 7.30 -4.68 16.46
C THR A 156 7.13 -6.08 17.02
N ILE A 157 6.72 -7.04 16.18
CA ILE A 157 6.42 -8.40 16.60
C ILE A 157 7.37 -9.36 15.90
N PHE A 158 8.17 -10.07 16.70
CA PHE A 158 8.90 -11.25 16.24
C PHE A 158 7.94 -12.42 16.14
N GLY A 159 7.70 -12.90 14.92
CA GLY A 159 6.89 -14.07 14.66
C GLY A 159 7.56 -15.28 15.33
N GLN A 160 6.83 -15.98 16.18
CA GLN A 160 7.32 -17.19 16.82
C GLN A 160 6.17 -18.16 17.01
N ARG A 161 6.43 -19.46 16.85
CA ARG A 161 5.44 -20.51 17.06
C ARG A 161 5.16 -20.75 18.56
N ARG A 162 4.61 -19.73 19.23
CA ARG A 162 4.21 -19.70 20.65
C ARG A 162 2.89 -18.94 20.81
N LEU A 163 2.17 -19.20 21.90
CA LEU A 163 0.97 -18.46 22.27
C LEU A 163 1.26 -16.94 22.31
N GLY A 164 0.35 -16.13 21.77
CA GLY A 164 0.54 -14.68 21.60
C GLY A 164 1.13 -14.26 20.25
N ASN A 165 2.14 -14.99 19.73
CA ASN A 165 2.85 -14.62 18.49
C ASN A 165 2.50 -15.51 17.29
N TRP A 166 1.59 -16.47 17.47
CA TRP A 166 1.22 -17.45 16.44
C TRP A 166 0.56 -16.83 15.20
N LEU A 167 -0.25 -15.78 15.37
CA LEU A 167 -0.89 -15.08 14.24
C LEU A 167 0.18 -14.41 13.35
N ALA A 168 1.10 -13.67 13.95
CA ALA A 168 2.23 -13.05 13.26
C ALA A 168 3.10 -14.13 12.58
N PHE A 169 3.49 -15.18 13.31
CA PHE A 169 4.26 -16.29 12.74
C PHE A 169 3.58 -16.91 11.51
N SER A 170 2.28 -17.18 11.60
CA SER A 170 1.52 -17.80 10.51
C SER A 170 1.42 -16.87 9.31
N SER A 171 1.13 -15.58 9.56
CA SER A 171 1.08 -14.56 8.52
C SER A 171 2.44 -14.45 7.80
N TYR A 172 3.53 -14.28 8.55
CA TYR A 172 4.87 -14.14 7.97
C TYR A 172 5.30 -15.37 7.18
N LYS A 173 4.98 -16.57 7.67
CA LYS A 173 5.24 -17.81 6.95
C LYS A 173 4.47 -17.88 5.63
N LEU A 174 3.23 -17.41 5.60
CA LEU A 174 2.44 -17.32 4.35
C LEU A 174 2.95 -16.23 3.41
N THR A 175 3.56 -15.16 3.93
CA THR A 175 4.06 -14.05 3.11
C THR A 175 5.45 -14.31 2.52
N CYS A 176 6.44 -14.69 3.33
CA CYS A 176 7.84 -14.86 2.90
C CYS A 176 8.41 -16.27 3.12
N GLY A 177 7.61 -17.23 3.59
CA GLY A 177 8.06 -18.61 3.84
C GLY A 177 8.78 -18.80 5.18
N ASN A 178 9.17 -17.72 5.85
CA ASN A 178 9.78 -17.76 7.17
C ASN A 178 8.88 -17.10 8.23
N GLY A 179 8.38 -17.90 9.18
CA GLY A 179 7.59 -17.39 10.30
C GLY A 179 8.43 -16.77 11.43
N ASN A 180 9.71 -17.14 11.55
CA ASN A 180 10.61 -16.63 12.58
C ASN A 180 11.35 -15.38 12.09
N THR A 181 10.61 -14.29 11.96
CA THR A 181 11.13 -13.01 11.47
C THR A 181 10.42 -11.84 12.15
N TRP A 182 10.97 -10.64 11.98
CA TRP A 182 10.38 -9.41 12.47
C TRP A 182 9.37 -8.83 11.48
N GLY A 183 8.33 -8.19 12.02
CA GLY A 183 7.33 -7.47 11.24
C GLY A 183 6.41 -6.63 12.12
N ASP A 184 5.35 -6.13 11.51
CA ASP A 184 4.36 -5.23 12.12
C ASP A 184 3.15 -5.97 12.75
N GLY A 185 3.27 -7.29 12.91
CA GLY A 185 2.22 -8.20 13.37
C GLY A 185 1.46 -8.89 12.25
N ILE A 186 1.54 -8.39 11.00
CA ILE A 186 0.89 -8.98 9.82
C ILE A 186 1.90 -9.19 8.69
N THR A 187 2.66 -8.16 8.34
CA THR A 187 3.62 -8.19 7.24
C THR A 187 5.05 -8.25 7.77
N PRO A 188 5.87 -9.24 7.34
CA PRO A 188 7.27 -9.30 7.71
C PRO A 188 8.08 -8.24 6.97
N ILE A 189 9.15 -7.73 7.58
CA ILE A 189 10.01 -6.67 7.00
C ILE A 189 10.53 -7.05 5.61
N GLU A 190 10.94 -8.31 5.45
CA GLU A 190 11.46 -8.85 4.19
C GLU A 190 10.47 -8.71 3.03
N ALA A 191 9.17 -8.91 3.29
CA ALA A 191 8.14 -8.73 2.28
C ALA A 191 7.71 -7.26 2.13
N ALA A 192 7.94 -6.43 3.15
CA ALA A 192 7.61 -5.01 3.12
C ALA A 192 8.62 -4.16 2.34
N HIS A 193 9.83 -4.67 2.13
CA HIS A 193 10.85 -4.00 1.31
C HIS A 193 10.70 -4.35 -0.18
N LEU A 194 11.14 -3.42 -1.02
CA LEU A 194 11.10 -3.54 -2.46
C LEU A 194 12.47 -3.18 -3.06
N SER A 195 12.99 -4.01 -3.97
CA SER A 195 14.26 -3.75 -4.65
C SER A 195 14.22 -2.42 -5.41
N GLY A 196 15.27 -1.60 -5.30
CA GLY A 196 15.36 -0.27 -5.91
C GLY A 196 14.55 0.84 -5.22
N ALA A 197 13.75 0.52 -4.20
CA ALA A 197 13.04 1.53 -3.40
C ALA A 197 13.90 2.06 -2.25
N ASN A 198 13.50 3.21 -1.70
CA ASN A 198 13.99 3.66 -0.41
C ASN A 198 13.27 2.88 0.71
N ASN A 199 13.95 1.89 1.27
CA ASN A 199 13.39 0.98 2.26
C ASN A 199 13.68 1.48 3.68
N LEU A 200 12.62 1.70 4.47
CA LEU A 200 12.67 2.22 5.83
C LEU A 200 12.13 1.18 6.82
N ILE A 201 12.80 1.06 7.97
CA ILE A 201 12.32 0.27 9.10
C ILE A 201 12.01 1.23 10.25
N ILE A 202 10.82 1.08 10.85
CA ILE A 202 10.41 1.84 12.03
C ILE A 202 10.10 0.87 13.17
N GLU A 203 10.79 1.02 14.29
CA GLU A 203 10.57 0.22 15.50
C GLU A 203 9.24 0.59 16.17
N GLY A 204 8.52 -0.39 16.73
CA GLY A 204 7.31 -0.17 17.53
C GLY A 204 6.06 0.23 16.73
N VAL A 205 6.09 0.13 15.40
CA VAL A 205 4.94 0.38 14.51
C VAL A 205 4.16 -0.89 14.20
N MET A 206 2.86 -0.87 14.48
CA MET A 206 1.90 -1.94 14.18
C MET A 206 1.25 -1.77 12.80
N HIS A 207 0.71 -2.87 12.26
CA HIS A 207 0.11 -2.88 10.91
C HIS A 207 -1.10 -1.96 10.75
N SER A 208 -2.09 -2.09 11.64
CA SER A 208 -3.45 -1.58 11.38
C SER A 208 -3.65 -0.14 11.85
N PRO A 209 -4.38 0.71 11.10
CA PRO A 209 -4.86 2.02 11.58
C PRO A 209 -5.82 1.94 12.77
N ARG A 210 -6.34 0.75 13.08
CA ARG A 210 -7.19 0.49 14.27
C ARG A 210 -6.41 -0.04 15.45
N SER A 211 -5.09 -0.18 15.33
CA SER A 211 -4.24 -0.57 16.44
C SER A 211 -4.42 0.41 17.60
N PRO A 212 -4.55 -0.05 18.85
CA PRO A 212 -4.46 0.82 20.01
C PRO A 212 -3.03 1.34 20.26
N GLN A 213 -2.04 0.76 19.58
CA GLN A 213 -0.63 1.16 19.62
C GLN A 213 -0.30 2.04 18.40
N ILE A 214 0.93 2.57 18.37
CA ILE A 214 1.47 3.31 17.23
C ILE A 214 1.35 2.47 15.95
N TRP A 215 0.86 3.08 14.87
CA TRP A 215 0.82 2.50 13.53
C TRP A 215 1.48 3.48 12.54
N TYR A 216 1.58 3.09 11.27
CA TYR A 216 2.31 3.85 10.26
C TYR A 216 1.89 5.33 10.15
N GLY A 217 0.60 5.62 10.30
CA GLY A 217 0.02 6.97 10.26
C GLY A 217 -0.13 7.67 11.61
N SER A 218 0.43 7.13 12.69
CA SER A 218 0.58 7.86 13.96
C SER A 218 1.63 8.97 13.82
N PRO A 219 1.48 10.14 14.48
CA PRO A 219 2.43 11.25 14.37
C PRO A 219 3.89 10.86 14.60
N GLU A 220 4.15 9.98 15.58
CA GLU A 220 5.48 9.47 15.94
C GLU A 220 6.13 8.69 14.79
N SER A 221 5.32 7.91 14.07
CA SER A 221 5.77 7.15 12.91
C SER A 221 5.94 8.04 11.67
N MET A 222 5.00 8.96 11.43
CA MET A 222 4.97 9.83 10.27
C MET A 222 6.24 10.66 10.09
N GLY A 223 6.88 11.08 11.19
CA GLY A 223 8.14 11.83 11.15
C GLY A 223 9.27 11.14 10.37
N ASN A 224 9.21 9.82 10.19
CA ASN A 224 10.23 9.06 9.48
C ASN A 224 10.08 9.10 7.95
N TRP A 225 8.84 9.22 7.45
CA TRP A 225 8.54 9.00 6.04
C TRP A 225 7.81 10.17 5.35
N VAL A 226 7.15 11.07 6.10
CA VAL A 226 6.35 12.15 5.49
C VAL A 226 7.18 13.12 4.64
N LYS A 227 8.47 13.29 4.98
CA LYS A 227 9.43 14.11 4.22
C LYS A 227 9.60 13.68 2.75
N TYR A 228 9.24 12.44 2.40
CA TYR A 228 9.35 11.96 1.03
C TYR A 228 8.17 12.39 0.14
N LEU A 229 7.12 12.98 0.71
CA LEU A 229 6.00 13.58 -0.03
C LEU A 229 6.33 14.99 -0.58
N SER A 230 7.49 15.54 -0.23
CA SER A 230 8.00 16.84 -0.68
C SER A 230 8.94 16.75 -1.87
#